data_AF-A0A7K0LEF0-F1
#
_entry.id   AF-A0A7K0LEF0-F1
#
_cell.length_a   1.000
_cell.length_b   1.000
_cell.length_c   1.000
_cell.angle_alpha   90.00
_cell.angle_beta   90.00
_cell.angle_gamma   90.00
#
_symmetry.space_group_name_H-M   'P 1'
#
loop_
_entity.id
_entity.type
_entity.pdbx_description
1 polymer ?
#
loop_
_entity_poly.entity_id
_entity_poly.type
_entity_poly.pdbx_seq_one_letter_code
_entity_poly.pdbx_strand_id
1 'polypeptide(L)' 'MSTVLGSGTTVFTNPPVTGVWRMLNTPDDVLSLMDESAEGVIAGVKDAGATFLAPIFDELTAVVCFSGTPMSH' A
#
# COMPACT_ATOMS: atom_id res chain seq x y z
N MET A 1 -14.85 -15.48 -11.35
CA MET A 1 -15.13 -14.08 -11.76
C MET A 1 -14.51 -13.18 -10.72
N SER A 2 -13.67 -12.21 -11.11
CA SER A 2 -13.22 -11.16 -10.20
C SER A 2 -14.28 -10.07 -10.14
N THR A 3 -14.58 -9.57 -8.94
CA THR A 3 -15.47 -8.42 -8.73
C THR A 3 -14.60 -7.19 -8.54
N VAL A 4 -14.91 -6.10 -9.26
CA VAL A 4 -14.25 -4.81 -9.07
C VAL A 4 -14.82 -4.15 -7.82
N LEU A 5 -13.97 -3.93 -6.81
CA LEU A 5 -14.36 -3.29 -5.55
C LEU A 5 -14.17 -1.77 -5.57
N GLY A 6 -13.33 -1.26 -6.46
CA GLY A 6 -13.05 0.16 -6.59
C GLY A 6 -12.10 0.47 -7.75
N SER A 7 -11.89 1.76 -8.00
CA SER A 7 -10.94 2.29 -8.98
C SER A 7 -10.32 3.59 -8.44
N GLY A 8 -9.18 3.99 -9.01
CA GLY A 8 -8.44 5.17 -8.57
C GLY A 8 -7.53 5.72 -9.68
N THR A 9 -6.70 6.70 -9.33
CA THR A 9 -5.74 7.31 -10.26
C THR A 9 -4.39 6.60 -10.17
N THR A 10 -3.92 6.07 -11.29
CA THR A 10 -2.58 5.46 -11.39
C THR A 10 -1.50 6.54 -11.31
N VAL A 11 -0.59 6.39 -10.35
CA VAL A 11 0.61 7.25 -10.22
C VAL A 11 1.83 6.64 -10.91
N PHE A 12 1.93 5.31 -10.95
CA PHE A 12 2.99 4.56 -11.63
C PHE A 12 2.38 3.38 -12.42
N THR A 13 2.87 3.16 -13.64
CA THR A 13 2.39 2.05 -14.48
C THR A 13 3.18 0.79 -14.17
N ASN A 14 2.46 -0.30 -13.89
CA ASN A 14 3.01 -1.65 -13.66
C ASN A 14 2.03 -2.70 -14.22
N PRO A 15 2.49 -3.92 -14.60
CA PRO A 15 1.57 -5.03 -14.85
C PRO A 15 0.69 -5.32 -13.63
N PRO A 16 -0.50 -5.95 -13.82
CA PRO A 16 -1.35 -6.34 -12.70
C PRO A 16 -0.63 -7.23 -11.69
N VAL A 17 -0.81 -6.94 -10.40
CA VAL A 17 -0.23 -7.71 -9.30
C VAL A 17 -1.32 -8.30 -8.41
N THR A 18 -0.99 -9.36 -7.69
CA THR A 18 -1.83 -9.98 -6.67
C THR A 18 -1.05 -10.12 -5.38
N GLY A 19 -1.72 -9.98 -4.25
CA GLY A 19 -1.09 -10.08 -2.94
C GLY A 19 -2.11 -10.09 -1.82
N VAL A 20 -1.62 -10.05 -0.59
CA VAL A 20 -2.43 -10.01 0.62
C VAL A 20 -2.78 -8.57 0.95
N TRP A 21 -4.07 -8.25 0.98
CA TRP A 21 -4.54 -6.93 1.36
C TRP A 21 -4.36 -6.70 2.88
N ARG A 22 -3.65 -5.63 3.26
CA ARG A 22 -3.53 -5.19 4.66
C ARG A 22 -3.73 -3.68 4.77
N MET A 23 -4.62 -3.27 5.67
CA MET A 23 -4.77 -1.84 6.01
C MET A 23 -3.68 -1.45 7.00
N LEU A 24 -2.90 -0.42 6.67
CA LEU A 24 -1.86 0.15 7.54
C LEU A 24 -2.37 1.50 8.04
N ASN A 25 -2.82 1.54 9.29
CA ASN A 25 -3.44 2.71 9.91
C ASN A 25 -2.52 3.36 10.95
N THR A 26 -1.62 2.61 11.56
CA THR A 26 -0.73 3.09 12.61
C THR A 26 0.74 2.72 12.32
N PRO A 27 1.71 3.39 12.97
CA PRO A 27 3.11 2.98 12.91
C PRO A 27 3.36 1.53 13.38
N ASP A 28 2.57 1.03 14.35
CA ASP A 28 2.69 -0.34 14.82
C ASP A 28 2.40 -1.37 13.72
N ASP A 29 1.52 -1.04 12.78
CA ASP A 29 1.25 -1.91 11.62
C ASP A 29 2.50 -2.06 10.74
N VAL A 30 3.31 -1.00 10.62
CA VAL A 30 4.58 -1.02 9.88
C VAL A 30 5.65 -1.75 10.68
N LEU A 31 5.77 -1.48 11.98
CA LEU A 31 6.74 -2.16 12.85
C LEU A 31 6.52 -3.68 12.84
N SER A 32 5.26 -4.14 12.87
CA SER A 32 4.92 -5.56 12.74
C SER A 32 5.41 -6.16 11.42
N LEU A 33 5.34 -5.41 10.31
CA LEU A 33 5.85 -5.89 9.02
C LEU A 33 7.37 -5.81 8.91
N MET A 34 8.02 -4.90 9.64
CA MET A 34 9.49 -4.86 9.74
C MET A 34 10.03 -6.07 10.51
N ASP A 35 9.32 -6.53 11.54
CA ASP A 35 9.71 -7.71 12.33
C ASP A 35 9.42 -9.03 11.59
N GLU A 36 8.43 -9.04 10.69
CA GLU A 36 8.00 -10.22 9.93
C GLU A 36 8.56 -10.19 8.49
N SER A 37 7.85 -9.54 7.57
CA SER A 37 8.24 -9.16 6.21
C SER A 37 7.04 -8.46 5.54
N ALA A 38 7.28 -7.56 4.59
CA ALA A 38 6.23 -6.95 3.77
C ALA A 38 6.07 -7.58 2.38
N GLU A 39 6.83 -8.65 2.08
CA GLU A 39 6.76 -9.35 0.79
C GLU A 39 5.35 -9.89 0.51
N GLY A 40 4.84 -9.65 -0.70
CA GLY A 40 3.49 -10.08 -1.10
C GLY A 40 2.34 -9.23 -0.54
N VAL A 41 2.61 -8.20 0.27
CA VAL A 41 1.59 -7.34 0.85
C VAL A 41 1.18 -6.23 -0.12
N ILE A 42 -0.13 -6.02 -0.24
CA ILE A 42 -0.75 -4.84 -0.86
C ILE A 42 -1.26 -3.95 0.28
N ALA A 43 -0.58 -2.82 0.48
CA ALA A 43 -0.87 -1.88 1.56
C ALA A 43 -2.02 -0.94 1.20
N GLY A 44 -3.06 -0.91 2.03
CA GLY A 44 -4.11 0.11 2.00
C GLY A 44 -3.85 1.21 3.02
N VAL A 45 -3.80 2.47 2.58
CA VAL A 45 -3.44 3.64 3.42
C VAL A 45 -4.50 4.73 3.35
N LYS A 46 -5.01 5.15 4.52
CA LYS A 46 -6.13 6.09 4.62
C LYS A 46 -5.72 7.57 4.72
N ASP A 47 -4.97 7.93 5.76
CA ASP A 47 -4.76 9.34 6.16
C ASP A 47 -3.29 9.73 6.41
N ALA A 48 -2.36 8.79 6.30
CA ALA A 48 -0.93 9.08 6.38
C ALA A 48 -0.34 8.90 4.98
N GLY A 49 0.24 9.98 4.43
CA GLY A 49 0.98 9.90 3.16
C GLY A 49 2.03 8.80 3.23
N ALA A 50 2.44 8.26 2.08
CA ALA A 50 3.27 7.05 2.02
C ALA A 50 4.62 7.17 2.74
N THR A 51 5.00 8.36 3.22
CA THR A 51 6.22 8.63 4.00
C THR A 51 6.42 7.68 5.18
N PHE A 52 5.37 7.28 5.91
CA PHE A 52 5.54 6.36 7.04
C PHE A 52 5.78 4.90 6.61
N LEU A 53 5.55 4.58 5.33
CA LEU A 53 5.85 3.27 4.73
C LEU A 53 7.31 3.14 4.31
N ALA A 54 8.09 4.23 4.35
CA ALA A 54 9.49 4.24 3.91
C ALA A 54 10.35 3.05 4.41
N PRO A 55 10.19 2.55 5.65
CA PRO A 55 10.97 1.40 6.13
C PRO A 55 10.69 0.07 5.44
N ILE A 56 9.53 -0.09 4.79
CA ILE A 56 9.08 -1.35 4.16
C ILE A 56 8.67 -1.18 2.69
N PHE A 57 8.82 0.03 2.14
CA PHE A 57 8.21 0.40 0.86
C PHE A 57 8.74 -0.43 -0.32
N ASP A 58 10.01 -0.80 -0.27
CA ASP A 58 10.71 -1.60 -1.27
C ASP A 58 10.32 -3.09 -1.25
N GLU A 59 9.79 -3.60 -0.13
CA GLU A 59 9.27 -4.97 -0.02
C GLU A 59 7.79 -5.08 -0.44
N LEU A 60 7.03 -3.99 -0.38
CA LEU A 60 5.60 -3.99 -0.70
C LEU A 60 5.35 -4.33 -2.17
N THR A 61 4.31 -5.14 -2.41
CA THR A 61 3.88 -5.48 -3.78
C THR A 61 3.13 -4.34 -4.46
N ALA A 62 2.29 -3.62 -3.69
CA ALA A 62 1.59 -2.43 -4.15
C ALA A 62 1.09 -1.59 -2.98
N VAL A 63 0.77 -0.33 -3.28
CA VAL A 63 0.16 0.62 -2.33
C VAL A 63 -1.11 1.20 -2.94
N VAL A 64 -2.18 1.26 -2.16
CA VAL A 64 -3.46 1.88 -2.50
C VAL A 64 -3.78 2.96 -1.47
N CYS A 65 -3.66 4.21 -1.89
CA CYS A 65 -4.02 5.38 -1.08
C CYS A 65 -5.50 5.72 -1.25
N PHE A 66 -6.24 5.84 -0.15
CA PHE A 66 -7.65 6.22 -0.14
C PHE A 66 -7.87 7.75 -0.08
N SER A 67 -6.78 8.51 0.05
CA SER A 67 -6.76 9.97 0.00
C SER A 67 -5.49 10.46 -0.72
N GLY A 68 -5.40 11.78 -0.93
CA GLY A 68 -4.28 12.41 -1.62
C GLY A 68 -4.53 12.66 -3.11
N THR A 69 -3.47 13.04 -3.80
CA THR A 69 -3.44 13.37 -5.24
C THR A 69 -2.21 12.71 -5.87
N PRO A 70 -2.10 12.67 -7.21
CA PRO A 70 -0.88 12.17 -7.86
C PRO A 70 0.41 12.94 -7.52
N MET A 71 0.30 14.14 -6.94
CA MET A 71 1.43 14.96 -6.48
C MET A 71 1.68 14.85 -4.97
N SER A 72 0.92 14.01 -4.25
CA SER A 72 1.10 13.77 -2.82
C SER A 72 2.34 12.91 -2.54
N HIS A 73 2.83 12.98 -1.30
CA HIS A 73 3.93 12.15 -0.81
C HIS A 73 3.58 10.65 -0.76
#